data_AF-A0A6J3L3U3-F1
#
_entry.id   AF-A0A6J3L3U3-F1
#
_cell.length_a   1.000
_cell.length_b   1.000
_cell.length_c   1.000
_cell.angle_alpha   90.00
_cell.angle_beta   90.00
_cell.angle_gamma   90.00
#
_symmetry.space_group_name_H-M   'P 1'
#
loop_
_entity.id
_entity.type
_entity.pdbx_description
1 polymer ?
#
loop_
_entity_poly.entity_id
_entity_poly.type
_entity_poly.pdbx_seq_one_letter_code
_entity_poly.pdbx_strand_id
1 'polypeptide(L)'
;MVCKNTLLNEGRTLFIDNFYTSYQLVVKFLNFRTHVPGTVRHNKEYMPNSVTSCPLKKGEMIAREDKNGIVILKCRDKPLAVTTYNNGKIGIDRSDQIVSYATTIRKSIKWYQKLALHLLLGRTIVNAHTVYQIATNKKY
;
A
#
# COMPACT_ATOMS: atom_id res chain seq x y z
N MET A 1 -11.44 -8.01 6.00
CA MET A 1 -10.36 -8.30 5.04
C MET A 1 -10.84 -7.83 3.68
N VAL A 2 -10.14 -6.91 3.01
CA VAL A 2 -10.64 -6.22 1.79
C VAL A 2 -10.43 -7.04 0.51
N CYS A 3 -9.46 -7.97 0.50
CA CYS A 3 -9.25 -8.89 -0.62
C CYS A 3 -10.36 -9.93 -0.69
N LYS A 4 -11.13 -9.93 -1.78
CA LYS A 4 -12.03 -11.04 -2.15
C LYS A 4 -11.22 -12.22 -2.66
N ASN A 5 -11.74 -13.45 -2.50
CA ASN A 5 -11.10 -14.68 -2.95
C ASN A 5 -10.74 -14.68 -4.45
N THR A 6 -11.47 -13.91 -5.26
CA THR A 6 -11.22 -13.74 -6.70
C THR A 6 -9.93 -12.99 -7.02
N LEU A 7 -9.23 -12.41 -6.03
CA LEU A 7 -7.99 -11.68 -6.23
C LEU A 7 -6.77 -12.41 -5.65
N LEU A 8 -7.00 -13.48 -4.89
CA LEU A 8 -5.98 -14.31 -4.26
C LEU A 8 -5.50 -15.41 -5.23
N ASN A 9 -4.32 -15.98 -4.99
CA ASN A 9 -3.71 -17.08 -5.78
C ASN A 9 -3.26 -16.73 -7.20
N GLU A 10 -3.29 -15.45 -7.59
CA GLU A 10 -2.90 -15.01 -8.93
C GLU A 10 -1.42 -14.56 -9.05
N GLY A 11 -0.60 -14.75 -8.02
CA GLY A 11 0.80 -14.29 -8.05
C GLY A 11 0.95 -12.77 -7.94
N ARG A 12 -0.10 -12.07 -7.49
CA ARG A 12 -0.13 -10.61 -7.39
C ARG A 12 0.63 -10.12 -6.15
N THR A 13 1.06 -8.87 -6.24
CA THR A 13 1.67 -8.13 -5.13
C THR A 13 0.67 -7.15 -4.54
N LEU A 14 0.41 -7.26 -3.24
CA LEU A 14 -0.47 -6.40 -2.48
C LEU A 14 0.35 -5.39 -1.66
N PHE A 15 0.30 -4.13 -2.04
CA PHE A 15 0.91 -3.04 -1.28
C PHE A 15 -0.03 -2.62 -0.15
N ILE A 16 0.43 -2.71 1.10
CA ILE A 16 -0.35 -2.35 2.29
C ILE A 16 0.36 -1.31 3.14
N ASP A 17 -0.41 -0.50 3.85
CA ASP A 17 0.15 0.43 4.83
C ASP A 17 0.56 -0.28 6.13
N ASN A 18 1.47 0.34 6.87
CA ASN A 18 2.01 -0.12 8.14
C ASN A 18 0.92 -0.50 9.15
N PHE A 19 -0.20 0.22 9.19
CA PHE A 19 -1.33 -0.10 10.07
C PHE A 19 -1.86 -1.53 9.86
N TYR A 20 -1.85 -2.00 8.61
CA TYR A 20 -2.32 -3.33 8.24
C TYR A 20 -1.22 -4.39 8.22
N THR A 21 0.05 -4.00 8.41
CA THR A 21 1.16 -4.96 8.40
C THR A 21 1.22 -5.77 9.70
N SER A 22 1.18 -7.10 9.56
CA SER A 22 1.45 -8.04 10.65
C SER A 22 2.08 -9.31 10.10
N TYR A 23 2.96 -9.93 10.89
CA TYR A 23 3.68 -11.13 10.48
C TYR A 23 2.73 -12.28 10.12
N GLN A 24 1.74 -12.55 10.98
CA GLN A 24 0.74 -13.61 10.75
C GLN A 24 -0.07 -13.39 9.46
N LEU A 25 -0.35 -12.13 9.11
CA LEU A 25 -1.06 -11.80 7.89
C LEU A 25 -0.19 -12.10 6.66
N VAL A 26 1.09 -11.72 6.69
CA VAL A 26 2.03 -11.98 5.59
C VAL A 26 2.20 -13.48 5.36
N VAL A 27 2.34 -14.29 6.41
CA VAL A 27 2.40 -15.76 6.30
C VAL A 27 1.13 -16.31 5.62
N LYS A 28 -0.06 -15.83 6.01
CA LYS A 28 -1.32 -16.25 5.38
C LYS A 28 -1.38 -15.89 3.90
N PHE A 29 -0.94 -14.70 3.51
CA PHE A 29 -0.93 -14.29 2.11
C PHE A 29 0.10 -15.02 1.26
N LEU A 30 1.23 -15.41 1.86
CA LEU A 30 2.23 -16.21 1.18
C LEU A 30 1.67 -17.58 0.78
N ASN A 31 0.88 -18.21 1.65
CA ASN A 31 0.15 -19.44 1.32
C ASN A 31 -0.84 -19.26 0.16
N PHE A 32 -1.36 -18.05 -0.03
CA PHE A 32 -2.24 -17.67 -1.14
C PHE A 32 -1.50 -17.12 -2.36
N ARG A 33 -0.21 -17.45 -2.54
CA ARG A 33 0.66 -16.96 -3.64
C ARG A 33 0.54 -15.44 -3.84
N THR A 34 0.43 -14.69 -2.74
CA THR A 34 0.27 -13.23 -2.78
C THR A 34 1.41 -12.60 -2.00
N HIS A 35 2.21 -11.77 -2.68
CA HIS A 35 3.34 -11.09 -2.05
C HIS A 35 2.88 -9.80 -1.38
N VAL A 36 3.36 -9.54 -0.16
CA VAL A 36 2.93 -8.39 0.64
C VAL A 36 4.14 -7.56 1.08
N PRO A 37 4.61 -6.61 0.25
CA PRO A 37 5.57 -5.61 0.69
C PRO A 37 4.88 -4.58 1.58
N GLY A 38 5.52 -4.24 2.70
CA GLY A 38 5.00 -3.27 3.65
C GLY A 38 6.09 -2.73 4.55
N THR A 39 5.82 -1.58 5.16
CA THR A 39 6.68 -1.03 6.22
C THR A 39 6.18 -1.50 7.58
N VAL A 40 7.09 -1.87 8.46
CA VAL A 40 6.74 -2.37 9.81
C VAL A 40 7.42 -1.49 10.85
N ARG A 41 6.71 -1.15 11.93
CA ARG A 41 7.30 -0.42 13.07
C ARG A 41 8.32 -1.30 13.80
N HIS A 42 9.39 -0.69 14.30
CA HIS A 42 10.41 -1.38 15.09
C HIS A 42 9.86 -2.08 16.34
N ASN A 43 8.82 -1.50 16.97
CA ASN A 43 8.15 -2.05 18.16
C ASN A 43 7.06 -3.08 17.85
N LYS A 44 6.93 -3.54 16.60
CA LYS A 44 5.93 -4.54 16.25
C LYS A 44 6.38 -5.92 16.75
N GLU A 45 5.43 -6.70 17.25
CA GLU A 45 5.64 -8.10 17.59
C GLU A 45 6.23 -8.88 16.39
N TYR A 46 7.05 -9.90 16.66
CA TYR A 46 7.79 -10.71 15.68
C TYR A 46 8.98 -10.02 14.98
N MET A 47 9.36 -8.80 15.37
CA MET A 47 10.57 -8.17 14.83
C MET A 47 11.83 -8.74 15.48
N PRO A 48 12.80 -9.28 14.72
CA PRO A 48 14.02 -9.85 15.29
C PRO A 48 14.95 -8.76 15.83
N ASN A 49 15.39 -8.93 17.08
CA ASN A 49 16.34 -8.02 17.74
C ASN A 49 17.63 -7.84 16.92
N SER A 50 18.08 -8.87 16.21
CA SER A 50 19.27 -8.82 15.34
C SER A 50 19.18 -7.78 14.22
N VAL A 51 17.97 -7.36 13.84
CA VAL A 51 17.76 -6.31 12.83
C VAL A 51 17.45 -4.99 13.52
N THR A 52 16.64 -5.00 14.57
CA THR A 52 16.20 -3.78 15.26
C THR A 52 17.33 -3.09 16.03
N SER A 53 18.15 -3.84 16.78
CA SER A 53 19.16 -3.27 17.69
C SER A 53 20.39 -2.72 16.97
N CYS A 54 20.69 -3.20 15.77
CA CYS A 54 21.89 -2.79 15.04
C CYS A 54 21.76 -1.35 14.51
N PRO A 55 22.58 -0.40 14.99
CA PRO A 55 22.65 0.93 14.39
C PRO A 55 23.31 0.81 13.00
N LEU A 56 22.69 1.41 11.99
CA LEU A 56 23.18 1.40 10.61
C LEU A 56 23.82 2.74 10.26
N LYS A 57 24.97 2.70 9.59
CA LYS A 57 25.54 3.89 8.91
C LYS A 57 24.80 4.14 7.60
N LYS A 58 25.07 5.29 6.99
CA LYS A 58 24.55 5.62 5.65
C LYS A 58 25.15 4.63 4.65
N GLY A 59 24.33 4.08 3.75
CA GLY A 59 24.71 3.04 2.78
C GLY A 59 24.57 1.60 3.29
N GLU A 60 24.42 1.39 4.59
CA GLU A 60 24.35 0.05 5.16
C GLU A 60 22.92 -0.50 5.20
N MET A 61 22.82 -1.81 4.98
CA MET A 61 21.58 -2.57 5.00
C MET A 61 21.76 -3.84 5.80
N ILE A 62 20.75 -4.16 6.61
CA ILE A 62 20.65 -5.47 7.27
C ILE A 62 19.34 -6.09 6.80
N ALA A 63 19.46 -7.30 6.25
CA ALA A 63 18.33 -8.13 5.89
C ALA A 63 18.40 -9.43 6.69
N ARG A 64 17.24 -9.93 7.11
CA ARG A 64 17.12 -11.26 7.69
C ARG A 64 15.95 -11.97 7.05
N GLU A 65 16.18 -13.19 6.61
CA GLU A 65 15.15 -14.08 6.11
C GLU A 65 14.70 -15.03 7.22
N ASP A 66 13.39 -15.28 7.27
CA ASP A 66 12.78 -16.27 8.13
C ASP A 66 12.61 -17.61 7.41
N LYS A 67 12.39 -18.70 8.16
CA LYS A 67 12.19 -20.05 7.61
C LYS A 67 11.04 -20.15 6.60
N ASN A 68 10.08 -19.24 6.71
CA ASN A 68 8.92 -19.14 5.82
C ASN A 68 9.21 -18.35 4.53
N GLY A 69 10.45 -17.89 4.29
CA GLY A 69 10.80 -17.08 3.11
C GLY A 69 10.39 -15.60 3.22
N ILE A 70 10.09 -15.13 4.44
CA ILE A 70 9.77 -13.72 4.69
C ILE A 70 11.07 -12.97 4.97
N VAL A 71 11.34 -11.92 4.20
CA VAL A 71 12.53 -11.08 4.35
C VAL A 71 12.17 -9.80 5.10
N ILE A 72 12.90 -9.54 6.19
CA ILE A 72 12.84 -8.32 6.98
C ILE A 72 14.07 -7.49 6.63
N LEU A 73 13.85 -6.30 6.05
CA LEU A 73 14.90 -5.38 5.63
C LEU A 73 14.87 -4.11 6.48
N LYS A 74 16.03 -3.75 7.04
CA LYS A 74 16.30 -2.44 7.63
C LYS A 74 17.42 -1.76 6.84
N CYS A 75 17.13 -0.58 6.33
CA CYS A 75 18.07 0.24 5.57
C CYS A 75 17.97 1.69 6.03
N ARG A 76 19.09 2.41 6.00
CA ARG A 76 19.13 3.85 6.25
C ARG A 76 18.89 4.69 4.99
N ASP A 77 19.33 4.20 3.84
CA ASP A 77 19.07 4.81 2.54
C ASP A 77 17.83 4.21 1.87
N LYS A 78 17.48 4.65 0.66
CA LYS A 78 16.31 4.15 -0.08
C LYS A 78 16.74 3.03 -1.04
N PRO A 79 16.67 1.74 -0.64
CA PRO A 79 16.97 0.64 -1.53
C PRO A 79 15.87 0.47 -2.57
N LEU A 80 16.16 -0.34 -3.60
CA LEU A 80 15.20 -0.67 -4.64
C LEU A 80 13.87 -1.16 -4.06
N ALA A 81 13.89 -2.01 -3.04
CA ALA A 81 12.70 -2.52 -2.37
C ALA A 81 11.78 -1.41 -1.79
N VAL A 82 12.38 -0.36 -1.22
CA VAL A 82 11.62 0.79 -0.71
C VAL A 82 11.09 1.64 -1.86
N THR A 83 11.86 1.82 -2.93
CA THR A 83 11.41 2.52 -4.13
C THR A 83 10.24 1.81 -4.80
N THR A 84 10.31 0.48 -4.95
CA THR A 84 9.21 -0.32 -5.50
C THR A 84 7.95 -0.27 -4.63
N TYR A 85 8.12 -0.28 -3.30
CA TYR A 85 7.00 -0.11 -2.37
C TYR A 85 6.36 1.27 -2.50
N ASN A 86 7.15 2.34 -2.55
CA ASN A 86 6.65 3.70 -2.71
C ASN A 86 5.88 3.86 -4.03
N ASN A 87 6.40 3.30 -5.12
CA ASN A 87 5.73 3.31 -6.43
C ASN A 87 4.40 2.53 -6.41
N GLY A 88 4.31 1.43 -5.67
CA GLY A 88 3.08 0.65 -5.54
C GLY A 88 2.04 1.32 -4.63
N LYS A 89 2.47 1.99 -3.54
CA LYS A 89 1.58 2.63 -2.57
C LYS A 89 0.91 3.91 -3.11
N ILE A 90 1.57 4.64 -4.01
CA ILE A 90 1.14 5.97 -4.46
C ILE A 90 -0.23 6.02 -5.15
N GLY A 91 -0.74 4.88 -5.64
CA GLY A 91 -1.99 4.84 -6.40
C GLY A 91 -3.22 5.33 -5.62
N ILE A 92 -3.30 4.99 -4.33
CA ILE A 92 -4.41 5.42 -3.47
C ILE A 92 -4.30 6.91 -3.18
N ASP A 93 -3.12 7.37 -2.76
CA ASP A 93 -2.87 8.78 -2.44
C ASP A 93 -3.14 9.70 -3.64
N ARG A 94 -2.74 9.29 -4.85
CA ARG A 94 -3.00 10.05 -6.08
C ARG A 94 -4.50 10.12 -6.40
N SER A 95 -5.24 9.03 -6.21
CA SER A 95 -6.69 9.02 -6.38
C SER A 95 -7.35 10.01 -5.42
N ASP A 96 -7.00 9.96 -4.14
CA ASP A 96 -7.57 10.86 -3.12
C ASP A 96 -7.20 12.32 -3.39
N GLN A 97 -5.98 12.56 -3.87
CA GLN A 97 -5.54 13.89 -4.31
C GLN A 97 -6.41 14.42 -5.47
N ILE A 98 -6.67 13.62 -6.51
CA ILE A 98 -7.54 14.04 -7.64
C ILE A 98 -8.96 14.36 -7.14
N VAL A 99 -9.51 13.52 -6.25
CA VAL A 99 -10.83 13.78 -5.64
C VAL A 99 -10.81 15.09 -4.87
N SER A 100 -9.74 15.39 -4.12
CA SER A 100 -9.63 16.59 -3.29
C SER A 100 -9.70 17.89 -4.11
N TYR A 101 -9.02 17.94 -5.26
CA TYR A 101 -9.02 19.09 -6.16
C TYR A 101 -10.36 19.29 -6.87
N ALA A 102 -11.08 18.21 -7.15
CA ALA A 102 -12.36 18.23 -7.86
C ALA A 102 -13.58 18.20 -6.91
N THR A 103 -13.43 18.54 -5.62
CA THR A 103 -14.55 18.45 -4.67
C THR A 103 -15.63 19.50 -4.91
N THR A 104 -16.87 19.05 -5.06
CA THR A 104 -18.08 19.91 -5.14
C THR A 104 -18.72 20.19 -3.77
N ILE A 105 -18.00 19.89 -2.68
CA ILE A 105 -18.55 19.82 -1.32
C ILE A 105 -18.67 21.22 -0.72
N ARG A 106 -19.88 21.58 -0.30
CA ARG A 106 -20.18 22.83 0.39
C ARG A 106 -20.36 22.61 1.89
N LYS A 107 -20.04 23.63 2.71
CA LYS A 107 -20.05 23.56 4.19
C LYS A 107 -21.43 23.24 4.79
N SER A 108 -22.52 23.50 4.08
CA SER A 108 -23.90 23.38 4.60
C SER A 108 -24.55 21.99 4.40
N ILE A 109 -23.81 21.01 3.87
CA ILE A 109 -24.36 19.69 3.50
C ILE A 109 -24.28 18.72 4.69
N LYS A 110 -25.37 17.96 4.94
CA LYS A 110 -25.42 16.93 5.98
C LYS A 110 -24.44 15.79 5.69
N TRP A 111 -23.87 15.16 6.72
CA TRP A 111 -22.77 14.18 6.58
C TRP A 111 -23.09 13.03 5.61
N TYR A 112 -24.32 12.52 5.58
CA TYR A 112 -24.72 11.42 4.71
C TYR A 112 -24.80 11.84 3.23
N GLN A 113 -25.23 13.08 2.96
CA GLN A 113 -25.23 13.65 1.61
C GLN A 113 -23.80 13.92 1.14
N LYS A 114 -22.92 14.39 2.03
CA LYS A 114 -21.49 14.54 1.75
C LYS A 114 -20.85 13.20 1.39
N LEU A 115 -21.18 12.14 2.13
CA LEU A 115 -20.74 10.78 1.83
C LEU A 115 -21.26 10.30 0.47
N ALA A 116 -22.55 10.52 0.18
CA ALA A 116 -23.15 10.17 -1.10
C ALA A 116 -22.46 10.87 -2.27
N LEU A 117 -22.20 12.19 -2.16
CA LEU A 117 -21.48 12.94 -3.19
C LEU A 117 -20.04 12.45 -3.38
N HIS A 118 -19.31 12.14 -2.31
CA HIS A 118 -17.96 11.58 -2.40
C HIS A 118 -17.93 10.21 -3.10
N LEU A 119 -18.86 9.32 -2.75
CA LEU A 119 -18.93 7.97 -3.33
C LEU A 119 -19.40 8.02 -4.79
N LEU A 120 -20.43 8.80 -5.08
CA LEU A 120 -21.07 8.83 -6.39
C LEU A 120 -20.36 9.72 -7.40
N LEU A 121 -19.80 10.86 -7.01
CA LEU A 121 -19.14 11.78 -7.93
C LEU A 121 -17.63 11.65 -7.83
N GLY A 122 -17.08 11.66 -6.62
CA GLY A 122 -15.63 11.57 -6.43
C GLY A 122 -15.03 10.30 -7.04
N ARG A 123 -15.54 9.13 -6.62
CA ARG A 123 -14.97 7.85 -7.08
C ARG A 123 -15.27 7.52 -8.54
N THR A 124 -16.47 7.85 -9.02
CA THR A 124 -16.86 7.54 -10.41
C THR A 124 -16.10 8.39 -11.41
N ILE A 125 -15.86 9.67 -11.13
CA ILE A 125 -15.10 10.57 -12.01
C ILE A 125 -13.65 10.08 -12.14
N VAL A 126 -13.01 9.73 -11.01
CA VAL A 126 -11.63 9.18 -11.04
C VAL A 126 -11.57 7.87 -11.81
N ASN A 127 -12.53 6.96 -11.60
CA ASN A 127 -12.59 5.70 -12.32
C ASN A 127 -12.83 5.93 -13.83
N ALA A 128 -13.76 6.80 -14.21
CA ALA A 128 -14.07 7.11 -15.60
C ALA A 128 -12.86 7.75 -16.30
N HIS A 129 -12.18 8.68 -15.64
CA HIS A 129 -10.95 9.28 -16.13
C HIS A 129 -9.83 8.24 -16.31
N THR A 130 -9.68 7.31 -15.37
CA THR A 130 -8.70 6.22 -15.47
C THR A 130 -8.98 5.31 -16.67
N VAL A 131 -10.25 4.93 -16.88
CA VAL A 131 -10.67 4.13 -18.05
C VAL A 131 -10.42 4.88 -19.35
N TYR A 132 -10.73 6.18 -19.40
CA TYR A 132 -10.47 7.04 -20.56
C TYR A 132 -8.97 7.12 -20.91
N GLN A 133 -8.10 7.26 -19.92
CA GLN A 133 -6.65 7.25 -20.12
C GLN A 133 -6.15 5.92 -20.67
N ILE A 134 -6.66 4.79 -20.15
CA ILE A 134 -6.33 3.45 -20.65
C ILE A 134 -6.78 3.29 -22.12
N ALA A 135 -8.00 3.74 -22.45
CA ALA A 135 -8.53 3.62 -23.81
C ALA A 135 -7.79 4.50 -24.84
N THR A 136 -7.30 5.66 -24.43
CA THR A 136 -6.63 6.62 -25.32
C THR A 136 -5.11 6.47 -25.37
N ASN A 137 -4.52 5.58 -24.55
CA ASN A 137 -3.06 5.43 -24.36
C ASN A 137 -2.32 6.75 -24.03
N LYS A 138 -3.04 7.78 -23.55
CA LYS A 138 -2.46 9.06 -23.15
C LYS A 138 -2.12 9.02 -21.67
N LYS A 139 -0.83 8.94 -21.36
CA LYS A 139 -0.30 9.22 -20.01
C LYS A 139 0.03 10.70 -19.93
N TYR A 140 -0.84 11.47 -19.27
CA TYR A 140 -0.53 12.83 -18.82
C TYR A 140 0.26 12.80 -17.52
#